data_AF-A0A962M902-F1
#
_entry.id   AF-A0A962M902-F1
#
_cell.length_a   1.000
_cell.length_b   1.000
_cell.length_c   1.000
_cell.angle_alpha   90.00
_cell.angle_beta   90.00
_cell.angle_gamma   90.00
#
_symmetry.space_group_name_H-M   'P 1'
#
loop_
_entity.id
_entity.type
_entity.pdbx_description
1 polymer ?
#
loop_
_entity_poly.entity_id
_entity_poly.type
_entity_poly.pdbx_seq_one_letter_code
_entity_poly.pdbx_strand_id
1 'polypeptide(L)' 'MKRYIVFGGTTKRGGWLDYLGSANTIEQACELPSLIKMPITWWHVVDTLTGLTGEIVADDA' A
#
# COMPACT_ATOMS: atom_id res chain seq x y z
N MET A 1 -11.92 -6.32 12.73
CA MET A 1 -11.08 -6.57 11.55
C MET A 1 -10.76 -5.22 10.91
N LYS A 2 -9.53 -4.98 10.43
CA LYS A 2 -9.17 -3.72 9.73
C LYS A 2 -9.76 -3.74 8.32
N ARG A 3 -10.22 -2.58 7.81
CA ARG A 3 -10.92 -2.50 6.52
C ARG A 3 -9.96 -2.48 5.34
N TYR A 4 -8.83 -1.81 5.47
CA TYR A 4 -7.86 -1.63 4.40
C TYR A 4 -6.56 -2.36 4.71
N ILE A 5 -6.01 -3.05 3.72
CA ILE A 5 -4.73 -3.75 3.78
C ILE A 5 -3.81 -3.11 2.75
N VAL A 6 -2.57 -2.83 3.13
CA VAL A 6 -1.60 -2.16 2.27
C VAL A 6 -0.44 -3.09 1.97
N PHE A 7 -0.15 -3.23 0.69
CA PHE A 7 1.03 -3.92 0.18
C PHE A 7 1.86 -2.95 -0.64
N GLY A 8 3.16 -3.15 -0.74
CA GLY A 8 3.99 -2.35 -1.61
C GLY A 8 5.32 -3.00 -1.94
N GLY A 9 6.10 -2.30 -2.75
CA GLY A 9 7.37 -2.81 -3.21
C GLY A 9 8.29 -1.71 -3.71
N THR A 10 9.52 -2.11 -3.98
CA THR A 10 10.60 -1.22 -4.43
C THR A 10 10.73 -1.20 -5.96
N THR A 11 10.17 -2.20 -6.66
CA THR A 11 10.16 -2.29 -8.13
C THR A 11 8.82 -2.83 -8.63
N LYS A 12 8.20 -2.14 -9.61
CA LYS A 12 6.91 -2.56 -10.19
C LYS A 12 7.02 -3.80 -11.10
N ARG A 13 8.19 -4.04 -11.69
CA ARG A 13 8.39 -5.13 -12.66
C ARG A 13 8.82 -6.41 -11.95
N GLY A 14 7.85 -7.16 -11.44
CA GLY A 14 8.08 -8.51 -10.90
C GLY A 14 8.69 -8.55 -9.49
N GLY A 15 8.63 -7.44 -8.75
CA GLY A 15 8.99 -7.43 -7.34
C GLY A 15 7.97 -8.19 -6.48
N TRP A 16 8.45 -8.74 -5.37
CA TRP A 16 7.56 -9.28 -4.33
C TRP A 16 6.78 -8.13 -3.68
N LEU A 17 5.51 -8.40 -3.36
CA LEU A 17 4.66 -7.52 -2.59
C LEU A 17 4.92 -7.75 -1.10
N ASP A 18 5.45 -6.76 -0.41
CA ASP A 18 5.58 -6.79 1.05
C ASP A 18 4.31 -6.25 1.71
N TYR A 19 3.89 -6.90 2.79
CA TYR A 19 2.82 -6.38 3.64
C TYR A 19 3.34 -5.16 4.42
N LEU A 20 2.74 -4.00 4.17
CA LEU A 20 3.13 -2.75 4.82
C LEU A 20 2.30 -2.45 6.06
N GLY A 21 1.05 -2.92 6.12
CA GLY A 21 0.18 -2.71 7.27
C GLY A 21 -1.31 -2.80 6.96
N SER A 22 -2.13 -2.41 7.94
CA SER A 22 -3.59 -2.35 7.79
C SER A 22 -4.20 -1.18 8.56
N ALA A 23 -5.29 -0.63 8.02
CA ALA A 23 -5.91 0.60 8.49
C ALA A 23 -7.43 0.51 8.53
N ASN A 24 -8.06 1.42 9.30
CA ASN A 24 -9.53 1.51 9.36
C ASN A 24 -10.10 2.45 8.29
N THR A 25 -9.33 3.45 7.87
CA THR A 25 -9.72 4.42 6.85
C THR A 25 -8.75 4.39 5.68
N ILE A 26 -9.18 4.91 4.52
CA ILE A 26 -8.36 4.92 3.30
C ILE A 26 -7.19 5.91 3.44
N GLU A 27 -7.39 7.01 4.16
CA GLU A 27 -6.39 8.04 4.42
C GLU A 27 -5.22 7.47 5.23
N GLN A 28 -5.54 6.77 6.33
CA GLN A 28 -4.53 6.07 7.13
C GLN A 28 -3.78 5.00 6.31
N ALA A 29 -4.48 4.32 5.40
CA ALA A 29 -3.86 3.33 4.53
C ALA A 29 -2.84 3.98 3.57
N CYS A 30 -3.18 5.13 3.00
CA CYS A 30 -2.30 5.88 2.10
C CYS A 30 -1.07 6.47 2.80
N GLU A 31 -1.12 6.68 4.11
CA GLU A 31 0.03 7.17 4.90
C GLU A 31 1.04 6.06 5.23
N LEU A 32 0.60 4.79 5.31
CA LEU A 32 1.46 3.67 5.75
C LEU A 32 2.79 3.54 4.98
N PRO A 33 2.83 3.65 3.63
CA PRO A 33 4.09 3.57 2.88
C PRO A 33 5.13 4.60 3.31
N SER A 34 4.71 5.81 3.70
CA SER A 34 5.62 6.89 4.11
C SER A 34 6.28 6.63 5.47
N LEU A 35 5.72 5.74 6.28
CA LEU A 35 6.24 5.36 7.60
C LEU A 35 7.28 4.23 7.52
N ILE A 36 7.39 3.57 6.37
CA ILE A 36 8.31 2.46 6.16
C ILE A 36 9.68 3.03 5.76
N LYS A 37 10.75 2.62 6.47
CA LYS A 37 12.14 3.06 6.20
C LYS A 37 12.79 2.39 4.98
N MET A 38 11.99 1.85 4.07
CA MET A 38 12.43 1.18 2.85
C MET A 38 11.99 2.01 1.64
N PRO A 39 12.71 1.93 0.51
CA PRO A 39 12.38 2.71 -0.69
C PRO A 39 11.16 2.12 -1.40
N ILE A 40 9.97 2.31 -0.83
CA ILE A 40 8.70 1.92 -1.44
C ILE A 40 8.42 2.89 -2.60
N THR A 41 8.42 2.37 -3.83
CA THR A 41 8.19 3.16 -5.06
C THR A 41 6.77 2.99 -5.58
N TRP A 42 6.02 2.02 -5.05
CA TRP A 42 4.62 1.78 -5.39
C TRP A 42 3.92 0.99 -4.29
N TRP A 43 2.60 1.18 -4.16
CA TRP A 43 1.80 0.43 -3.21
C TRP A 43 0.35 0.26 -3.67
N HIS A 44 -0.30 -0.78 -3.13
CA HIS A 44 -1.69 -1.13 -3.38
C HIS A 44 -2.45 -1.12 -2.07
N VAL A 45 -3.63 -0.52 -2.08
CA VAL A 45 -4.57 -0.58 -0.96
C VAL A 45 -5.73 -1.47 -1.35
N VAL A 46 -6.03 -2.45 -0.51
CA VAL A 46 -7.13 -3.42 -0.70
C VAL A 46 -8.22 -3.14 0.33
N ASP A 47 -9.43 -2.82 -0.13
CA ASP A 47 -10.62 -2.80 0.73
C ASP A 47 -11.12 -4.24 0.94
N THR A 48 -10.95 -4.76 2.15
CA THR A 48 -11.33 -6.12 2.53
C THR A 48 -12.84 -6.38 2.47
N LEU A 49 -13.67 -5.34 2.49
CA LEU A 49 -15.13 -5.48 2.44
C LEU A 49 -15.62 -5.69 1.01
N THR A 50 -14.99 -5.00 0.06
CA THR A 50 -15.42 -4.98 -1.35
C THR A 50 -14.50 -5.77 -2.28
N GLY A 51 -13.29 -6.09 -1.84
CA GLY A 51 -12.23 -6.68 -2.66
C GLY A 51 -11.60 -5.70 -3.65
N LEU A 52 -12.01 -4.41 -3.63
CA LEU A 52 -11.50 -3.42 -4.57
C LEU A 52 -10.05 -3.04 -4.21
N THR A 53 -9.23 -2.91 -5.25
CA THR A 53 -7.83 -2.50 -5.14
C THR A 53 -7.61 -1.13 -5.76
N GLY A 54 -7.04 -0.20 -5.00
CA GLY A 54 -6.50 1.06 -5.52
C GLY A 54 -4.98 0.96 -5.63
N GLU A 55 -4.43 1.18 -6.82
CA GLU A 55 -2.99 1.33 -7.03
C GLU A 55 -2.61 2.80 -6.82
N ILE A 56 -1.55 3.03 -6.05
CA ILE A 56 -0.96 4.35 -5.88
C ILE A 56 0.51 4.23 -6.25
N VAL A 57 0.91 5.07 -7.20
CA VAL A 57 2.28 5.17 -7.68
C VAL A 57 2.91 6.34 -6.94
N ALA A 58 4.06 6.13 -6.30
CA ALA A 58 4.84 7.27 -5.83
C ALA A 58 5.30 8.03 -7.07
N ASP A 59 4.89 9.29 -7.23
CA ASP A 59 5.55 10.15 -8.21
C ASP A 59 7.01 10.28 -7.77
N ASP A 60 7.95 9.99 -8.68
CA ASP A 60 9.36 10.26 -8.47
C ASP A 60 9.51 11.78 -8.34
N ALA A 61 9.64 12.26 -7.10
CA ALA A 61 9.95 13.66 -6.79
C ALA A 61 11.39 14.02 -7.19
#